data_AF-A0A3N1T1Z5-F1
#
_entry.id   AF-A0A3N1T1Z5-F1
#
_cell.length_a   1.000
_cell.length_b   1.000
_cell.length_c   1.000
_cell.angle_alpha   90.00
_cell.angle_beta   90.00
_cell.angle_gamma   90.00
#
_symmetry.space_group_name_H-M   'P 1'
#
loop_
_entity.id
_entity.type
_entity.pdbx_description
1 polymer ?
#
loop_
_entity_poly.entity_id
_entity_poly.type
_entity_poly.pdbx_seq_one_letter_code
_entity_poly.pdbx_strand_id
1 'polypeptide(L)'
;MTFFRASRASSTRTEGAALLILLLLAGCSDSQSQGKALDTEGTQSSGTVGNTHAKTGQTWYFALPVPRNVSSRPIEITGASVVDSPKGLKVVSYAAYNLQDTDGLPLLALEGESDTPDFARLKNYAVSPVKVPAKKESEMFFQAKLHITSPPEKNIKRCRFEYRQGNEEFTQILDCELELKVEQ
;
A
#
# COMPACT_ATOMS: atom_id res chain seq x y z
N MET A 1 -0.51 0.92 95.56
CA MET A 1 -1.31 -0.31 95.77
C MET A 1 -1.25 -1.10 94.47
N THR A 2 -0.80 -2.37 94.58
CA THR A 2 -0.92 -3.48 93.60
C THR A 2 -0.25 -3.27 92.23
N PHE A 3 0.58 -4.12 91.63
CA PHE A 3 1.54 -5.16 91.99
C PHE A 3 2.16 -5.56 90.62
N PHE A 4 3.40 -6.06 90.63
CA PHE A 4 3.89 -7.15 89.76
C PHE A 4 4.12 -6.98 88.24
N ARG A 5 5.41 -7.20 87.91
CA ARG A 5 6.00 -8.29 87.09
C ARG A 5 6.37 -7.99 85.63
N ALA A 6 7.66 -8.24 85.40
CA ALA A 6 8.32 -8.49 84.13
C ALA A 6 7.66 -9.58 83.28
N SER A 7 7.90 -9.56 81.97
CA SER A 7 8.52 -10.71 81.27
C SER A 7 8.81 -10.44 79.79
N ARG A 8 9.92 -11.07 79.37
CA ARG A 8 10.46 -11.23 78.01
C ARG A 8 9.52 -12.01 77.07
N ALA A 9 9.64 -11.73 75.77
CA ALA A 9 9.76 -12.70 74.65
C ALA A 9 9.93 -11.86 73.35
N SER A 10 11.06 -11.85 72.64
CA SER A 10 11.70 -12.86 71.78
C SER A 10 10.83 -13.36 70.62
N SER A 11 11.46 -13.50 69.44
CA SER A 11 10.98 -14.11 68.17
C SER A 11 10.36 -13.08 67.20
N THR A 12 10.67 -12.98 65.91
CA THR A 12 11.44 -13.84 64.98
C THR A 12 11.76 -13.04 63.70
N ARG A 13 12.86 -13.43 63.03
CA ARG A 13 13.25 -13.09 61.64
C ARG A 13 12.08 -13.11 60.64
N THR A 14 12.08 -12.24 59.64
CA THR A 14 11.99 -12.68 58.22
C THR A 14 12.51 -11.60 57.26
N GLU A 15 13.41 -12.01 56.38
CA GLU A 15 13.98 -11.26 55.27
C GLU A 15 13.01 -11.18 54.09
N GLY A 16 13.19 -10.15 53.25
CA GLY A 16 13.04 -10.29 51.80
C GLY A 16 11.68 -9.96 51.17
N ALA A 17 11.65 -8.87 50.40
CA ALA A 17 10.77 -8.76 49.23
C ALA A 17 11.49 -7.96 48.14
N ALA A 18 12.14 -8.69 47.24
CA ALA A 18 12.65 -8.17 45.98
C ALA A 18 11.48 -7.94 45.01
N LEU A 19 11.34 -6.71 44.51
CA LEU A 19 10.31 -6.32 43.56
C LEU A 19 10.77 -6.70 42.14
N LEU A 20 10.19 -7.75 41.55
CA LEU A 20 10.35 -8.08 40.14
C LEU A 20 9.48 -7.13 39.29
N ILE A 21 10.11 -6.27 38.49
CA ILE A 21 9.45 -5.48 37.44
C ILE A 21 9.42 -6.32 36.16
N LEU A 22 8.24 -6.81 35.79
CA LEU A 22 7.97 -7.45 34.50
C LEU A 22 7.78 -6.38 33.42
N LEU A 23 8.79 -6.21 32.56
CA LEU A 23 8.68 -5.46 31.31
C LEU A 23 7.87 -6.28 30.29
N LEU A 24 6.61 -5.91 30.09
CA LEU A 24 5.78 -6.43 29.00
C LEU A 24 6.25 -5.80 27.68
N LEU A 25 7.00 -6.57 26.89
CA LEU A 25 7.24 -6.28 25.47
C LEU A 25 5.94 -6.54 24.70
N ALA A 26 5.13 -5.49 24.52
CA ALA A 26 4.04 -5.53 23.54
C ALA A 26 4.66 -5.53 22.14
N GLY A 27 4.81 -6.72 21.55
CA GLY A 27 5.13 -6.88 20.14
C GLY A 27 3.96 -6.38 19.29
N CYS A 28 4.07 -5.17 18.74
CA CYS A 28 3.22 -4.72 17.65
C CYS A 28 3.58 -5.52 16.40
N SER A 29 2.95 -6.69 16.24
CA SER A 29 2.92 -7.37 14.96
C SER A 29 1.90 -6.65 14.08
N ASP A 30 2.35 -5.73 13.24
CA ASP A 30 1.54 -5.15 12.15
C ASP A 30 1.25 -6.24 11.11
N SER A 31 0.33 -7.15 11.41
CA SER A 31 -0.17 -8.12 10.45
C SER A 31 -1.36 -7.51 9.71
N GLN A 32 -1.11 -6.81 8.61
CA GLN A 32 -2.20 -6.48 7.68
C GLN A 32 -2.82 -7.78 7.16
N SER A 33 -4.14 -7.88 7.26
CA SER A 33 -4.86 -9.09 6.86
C SER A 33 -5.01 -9.14 5.34
N GLN A 34 -5.11 -10.33 4.76
CA GLN A 34 -5.39 -10.44 3.33
C GLN A 34 -6.83 -10.00 3.03
N GLY A 35 -6.95 -9.01 2.16
CA GLY A 35 -8.21 -8.39 1.76
C GLY A 35 -8.91 -9.11 0.60
N LYS A 36 -10.22 -8.87 0.47
CA LYS A 36 -11.07 -9.37 -0.63
C LYS A 36 -12.11 -8.35 -1.12
N ALA A 37 -11.97 -7.09 -0.74
CA ALA A 37 -12.93 -6.05 -1.06
C ALA A 37 -12.78 -5.50 -2.49
N LEU A 38 -11.59 -5.61 -3.10
CA LEU A 38 -11.36 -5.14 -4.45
C LEU A 38 -11.68 -6.23 -5.49
N ASP A 39 -12.20 -5.82 -6.63
CA ASP A 39 -12.48 -6.71 -7.76
C ASP A 39 -11.17 -7.24 -8.37
N THR A 40 -11.08 -8.55 -8.58
CA THR A 40 -9.93 -9.21 -9.21
C THR A 40 -10.13 -9.44 -10.70
N GLU A 41 -11.35 -9.29 -11.22
CA GLU A 41 -11.72 -9.62 -12.61
C GLU A 41 -11.93 -8.38 -13.49
N GLY A 42 -11.48 -7.20 -13.03
CA GLY A 42 -11.57 -5.97 -13.80
C GLY A 42 -10.79 -6.01 -15.13
N THR A 43 -11.14 -5.13 -16.07
CA THR A 43 -10.54 -5.11 -17.41
C THR A 43 -9.01 -5.02 -17.38
N GLN A 44 -8.42 -4.18 -16.51
CA GLN A 44 -6.97 -4.08 -16.34
C GLN A 44 -6.33 -5.29 -15.66
N SER A 45 -7.11 -6.13 -14.96
CA SER A 45 -6.64 -7.40 -14.39
C SER A 45 -6.60 -8.53 -15.43
N SER A 46 -7.32 -8.37 -16.54
CA SER A 46 -7.45 -9.39 -17.59
C SER A 46 -6.56 -9.17 -18.83
N GLY A 47 -5.81 -8.07 -18.89
CA GLY A 47 -5.05 -7.67 -20.07
C GLY A 47 -3.64 -7.21 -19.76
N THR A 48 -2.82 -7.12 -20.81
CA THR A 48 -1.47 -6.56 -20.76
C THR A 48 -1.48 -5.18 -21.38
N VAL A 49 -1.06 -4.17 -20.62
CA VAL A 49 -0.76 -2.84 -21.14
C VAL A 49 0.71 -2.82 -21.56
N GLY A 50 1.07 -2.22 -22.68
CA GLY A 50 2.46 -2.21 -23.07
C GLY A 50 2.84 -1.40 -24.30
N ASN A 51 4.16 -1.31 -24.52
CA ASN A 51 4.76 -0.69 -25.68
C ASN A 51 5.94 -1.54 -26.17
N THR A 52 5.98 -1.83 -27.48
CA THR A 52 7.00 -2.69 -28.09
C THR A 52 8.26 -1.95 -28.56
N HIS A 53 8.25 -0.62 -28.48
CA HIS A 53 9.28 0.30 -28.98
C HIS A 53 9.75 1.26 -27.88
N ALA A 54 9.73 0.81 -26.63
CA ALA A 54 10.23 1.59 -25.50
C ALA A 54 11.77 1.77 -25.62
N LYS A 55 12.31 2.76 -24.93
CA LYS A 55 13.75 3.09 -24.98
C LYS A 55 14.30 3.29 -23.58
N THR A 56 15.54 2.84 -23.37
CA THR A 56 16.29 3.19 -22.16
C THR A 56 16.37 4.70 -22.00
N GLY A 57 16.18 5.19 -20.78
CA GLY A 57 16.11 6.61 -20.44
C GLY A 57 14.70 7.21 -20.52
N GLN A 58 13.70 6.50 -21.09
CA GLN A 58 12.31 6.97 -21.06
C GLN A 58 11.69 6.83 -19.67
N THR A 59 10.74 7.72 -19.40
CA THR A 59 9.90 7.67 -18.22
C THR A 59 8.44 7.51 -18.63
N TRP A 60 7.77 6.52 -18.07
CA TRP A 60 6.39 6.17 -18.36
C TRP A 60 5.50 6.34 -17.14
N TYR A 61 4.27 6.78 -17.34
CA TYR A 61 3.21 6.78 -16.36
C TYR A 61 2.33 5.56 -16.60
N PHE A 62 2.37 4.60 -15.68
CA PHE A 62 1.57 3.38 -15.74
C PHE A 62 0.39 3.49 -14.78
N ALA A 63 -0.85 3.40 -15.27
CA ALA A 63 -2.03 3.36 -14.42
C ALA A 63 -2.25 1.94 -13.87
N LEU A 64 -2.34 1.85 -12.54
CA LEU A 64 -2.73 0.63 -11.84
C LEU A 64 -4.24 0.38 -12.05
N PRO A 65 -4.74 -0.85 -11.78
CA PRO A 65 -6.15 -1.16 -11.90
C PRO A 65 -7.02 -0.16 -11.14
N VAL A 66 -8.05 0.40 -11.80
CA VAL A 66 -9.00 1.29 -11.13
C VAL A 66 -9.70 0.49 -10.03
N PRO A 67 -9.63 0.93 -8.76
CA PRO A 67 -10.18 0.14 -7.67
C PRO A 67 -11.71 0.05 -7.75
N ARG A 68 -12.22 -1.17 -7.87
CA ARG A 68 -13.66 -1.46 -7.75
C ARG A 68 -13.94 -2.21 -6.46
N ASN A 69 -14.66 -1.58 -5.55
CA ASN A 69 -15.02 -2.18 -4.27
C ASN A 69 -16.26 -3.07 -4.43
N VAL A 70 -16.06 -4.39 -4.40
CA VAL A 70 -17.12 -5.40 -4.49
C VAL A 70 -17.72 -5.77 -3.15
N SER A 71 -17.22 -5.24 -2.04
CA SER A 71 -17.79 -5.49 -0.71
C SER A 71 -19.04 -4.65 -0.42
N SER A 72 -19.74 -4.96 0.67
CA SER A 72 -20.93 -4.23 1.13
C SER A 72 -20.60 -3.01 2.01
N ARG A 73 -19.32 -2.74 2.28
CA ARG A 73 -18.88 -1.61 3.13
C ARG A 73 -17.90 -0.72 2.35
N PRO A 74 -17.86 0.59 2.61
CA PRO A 74 -16.85 1.45 2.01
C PRO A 74 -15.44 1.02 2.46
N ILE A 75 -14.45 1.35 1.65
CA ILE A 75 -13.03 1.18 1.99
C ILE A 75 -12.30 2.51 1.81
N GLU A 76 -11.16 2.64 2.47
CA GLU A 76 -10.22 3.75 2.29
C GLU A 76 -8.88 3.19 1.85
N ILE A 77 -8.50 3.41 0.59
CA ILE A 77 -7.21 2.95 0.07
C ILE A 77 -6.12 3.87 0.61
N THR A 78 -5.17 3.28 1.32
CA THR A 78 -4.07 3.98 1.99
C THR A 78 -2.78 3.89 1.19
N GLY A 79 -2.67 2.94 0.26
CA GLY A 79 -1.48 2.77 -0.57
C GLY A 79 -1.78 1.92 -1.81
N ALA A 80 -1.04 2.20 -2.89
CA ALA A 80 -1.02 1.38 -4.08
C ALA A 80 0.40 1.32 -4.65
N SER A 81 0.85 0.14 -5.06
CA SER A 81 2.21 -0.05 -5.56
C SER A 81 2.30 -1.22 -6.55
N VAL A 82 3.36 -1.24 -7.36
CA VAL A 82 3.70 -2.43 -8.15
C VAL A 82 4.43 -3.43 -7.27
N VAL A 83 4.20 -4.72 -7.49
CA VAL A 83 4.87 -5.82 -6.78
C VAL A 83 6.03 -6.32 -7.63
N ASP A 84 7.19 -6.53 -6.99
CA ASP A 84 8.39 -7.13 -7.59
C ASP A 84 8.85 -6.45 -8.90
N SER A 85 9.00 -5.13 -8.88
CA SER A 85 9.49 -4.34 -10.04
C SER A 85 10.75 -5.00 -10.65
N PRO A 86 10.78 -5.25 -11.97
CA PRO A 86 11.88 -5.93 -12.61
C PRO A 86 13.14 -5.05 -12.62
N LYS A 87 14.31 -5.68 -12.66
CA LYS A 87 15.54 -4.97 -13.02
C LYS A 87 15.36 -4.32 -14.39
N GLY A 88 15.95 -3.14 -14.57
CA GLY A 88 15.74 -2.30 -15.74
C GLY A 88 14.55 -1.34 -15.63
N LEU A 89 13.61 -1.56 -14.70
CA LEU A 89 12.56 -0.59 -14.37
C LEU A 89 12.74 -0.06 -12.95
N LYS A 90 13.01 1.23 -12.85
CA LYS A 90 13.01 1.96 -11.58
C LYS A 90 11.65 2.61 -11.38
N VAL A 91 10.98 2.28 -10.27
CA VAL A 91 9.83 3.08 -9.83
C VAL A 91 10.33 4.38 -9.21
N VAL A 92 9.93 5.51 -9.80
CA VAL A 92 10.31 6.86 -9.37
C VAL A 92 9.38 7.37 -8.28
N SER A 93 8.07 7.20 -8.47
CA SER A 93 7.05 7.68 -7.54
C SER A 93 5.72 6.98 -7.76
N TYR A 94 4.84 7.10 -6.78
CA TYR A 94 3.42 6.75 -6.89
C TYR A 94 2.56 7.98 -6.67
N ALA A 95 1.41 8.03 -7.33
CA ALA A 95 0.42 9.09 -7.17
C ALA A 95 -1.00 8.54 -7.38
N ALA A 96 -2.01 9.34 -7.04
CA ALA A 96 -3.40 9.08 -7.39
C ALA A 96 -4.03 10.33 -8.01
N TYR A 97 -4.84 10.15 -9.05
CA TYR A 97 -5.47 11.23 -9.80
C TYR A 97 -6.94 10.94 -10.03
N ASN A 98 -7.75 11.99 -10.17
CA ASN A 98 -9.15 11.86 -10.57
C ASN A 98 -9.23 11.57 -12.06
N LEU A 99 -10.07 10.60 -12.46
CA LEU A 99 -10.29 10.26 -13.87
C LEU A 99 -10.76 11.46 -14.71
N GLN A 100 -11.52 12.38 -14.12
CA GLN A 100 -11.98 13.59 -14.82
C GLN A 100 -10.84 14.58 -15.06
N ASP A 101 -9.86 14.67 -14.16
CA ASP A 101 -8.71 15.58 -14.31
C ASP A 101 -7.76 15.13 -15.44
N THR A 102 -7.89 13.88 -15.89
CA THR A 102 -7.08 13.26 -16.94
C THR A 102 -7.90 12.88 -18.18
N ASP A 103 -9.14 13.38 -18.30
CA ASP A 103 -10.08 13.06 -19.40
C ASP A 103 -10.27 11.54 -19.64
N GLY A 104 -10.21 10.75 -18.57
CA GLY A 104 -10.28 9.29 -18.61
C GLY A 104 -9.08 8.63 -17.96
N LEU A 105 -8.83 7.36 -18.31
CA LEU A 105 -7.76 6.56 -17.74
C LEU A 105 -6.58 6.42 -18.73
N PRO A 106 -5.48 7.15 -18.53
CA PRO A 106 -4.26 6.96 -19.31
C PRO A 106 -3.57 5.67 -18.87
N LEU A 107 -3.91 4.54 -19.51
CA LEU A 107 -3.40 3.20 -19.16
C LEU A 107 -1.87 3.16 -19.10
N LEU A 108 -1.23 3.76 -20.11
CA LEU A 108 0.22 3.93 -20.20
C LEU A 108 0.51 5.18 -21.02
N ALA A 109 1.28 6.11 -20.46
CA ALA A 109 1.60 7.39 -21.10
C ALA A 109 3.09 7.70 -20.99
N LEU A 110 3.69 8.25 -22.05
CA LEU A 110 5.11 8.60 -22.09
C LEU A 110 5.32 10.05 -21.62
N GLU A 111 6.26 10.26 -20.69
CA GLU A 111 6.58 11.60 -20.21
C GLU A 111 7.05 12.52 -21.35
N GLY A 112 6.42 13.69 -21.46
CA GLY A 112 6.76 14.73 -22.44
C GLY A 112 6.01 14.65 -23.77
N GLU A 113 5.20 13.61 -24.00
CA GLU A 113 4.33 13.54 -25.18
C GLU A 113 3.12 14.46 -25.07
N SER A 114 2.63 14.96 -26.22
CA SER A 114 1.57 15.98 -26.26
C SER A 114 0.21 15.52 -25.75
N ASP A 115 -0.05 14.22 -25.78
CA ASP A 115 -1.27 13.57 -25.32
C ASP A 115 -1.17 13.06 -23.86
N THR A 116 0.01 13.16 -23.24
CA THR A 116 0.21 12.80 -21.84
C THR A 116 -0.32 13.92 -20.94
N PRO A 117 -1.20 13.61 -19.96
CA PRO A 117 -1.61 14.59 -18.96
C PRO A 117 -0.41 15.18 -18.23
N ASP A 118 -0.45 16.48 -17.91
CA ASP A 118 0.58 17.13 -17.11
C ASP A 118 0.46 16.75 -15.62
N PHE A 119 0.83 15.50 -15.33
CA PHE A 119 0.74 14.89 -14.00
C PHE A 119 1.51 15.69 -12.93
N ALA A 120 2.53 16.46 -13.31
CA ALA A 120 3.28 17.29 -12.37
C ALA A 120 2.46 18.49 -11.86
N ARG A 121 1.44 18.92 -12.61
CA ARG A 121 0.53 20.01 -12.24
C ARG A 121 -0.79 19.53 -11.67
N LEU A 122 -1.15 18.26 -11.89
CA LEU A 122 -2.36 17.67 -11.34
C LEU A 122 -2.25 17.48 -9.83
N LYS A 123 -3.40 17.57 -9.16
CA LYS A 123 -3.47 17.30 -7.72
C LYS A 123 -3.24 15.81 -7.47
N ASN A 124 -2.20 15.49 -6.71
CA ASN A 124 -1.97 14.13 -6.22
C ASN A 124 -2.86 13.84 -5.00
N TYR A 125 -3.82 12.94 -5.17
CA TYR A 125 -4.75 12.49 -4.12
C TYR A 125 -4.18 11.39 -3.22
N ALA A 126 -3.02 10.81 -3.53
CA ALA A 126 -2.40 9.76 -2.71
C ALA A 126 -1.81 10.27 -1.37
N VAL A 127 -1.87 11.59 -1.11
CA VAL A 127 -1.43 12.20 0.16
C VAL A 127 -2.41 11.95 1.32
N SER A 128 -3.59 11.39 1.03
CA SER A 128 -4.62 11.02 2.01
C SER A 128 -5.34 9.75 1.57
N PRO A 129 -5.97 8.99 2.48
CA PRO A 129 -6.73 7.80 2.10
C PRO A 129 -7.83 8.10 1.08
N VAL A 130 -7.87 7.31 0.00
CA VAL A 130 -8.85 7.45 -1.09
C VAL A 130 -10.08 6.60 -0.78
N LYS A 131 -11.24 7.24 -0.64
CA LYS A 131 -12.49 6.55 -0.34
C LYS A 131 -13.06 5.88 -1.58
N VAL A 132 -13.39 4.59 -1.47
CA VAL A 132 -14.12 3.85 -2.50
C VAL A 132 -15.43 3.33 -1.90
N PRO A 133 -16.59 3.87 -2.32
CA PRO A 133 -17.89 3.46 -1.78
C PRO A 133 -18.16 1.96 -1.98
N ALA A 134 -19.02 1.39 -1.14
CA ALA A 134 -19.45 0.01 -1.29
C ALA A 134 -20.09 -0.22 -2.66
N LYS A 135 -19.76 -1.34 -3.32
CA LYS A 135 -20.32 -1.74 -4.63
C LYS A 135 -20.10 -0.71 -5.75
N LYS A 136 -19.06 0.12 -5.64
CA LYS A 136 -18.73 1.16 -6.63
C LYS A 136 -17.28 1.06 -7.08
N GLU A 137 -17.04 1.62 -8.26
CA GLU A 137 -15.71 1.91 -8.76
C GLU A 137 -15.23 3.26 -8.23
N SER A 138 -13.92 3.38 -8.05
CA SER A 138 -13.26 4.60 -7.62
C SER A 138 -13.27 5.65 -8.74
N GLU A 139 -13.54 6.91 -8.40
CA GLU A 139 -13.32 8.05 -9.31
C GLU A 139 -11.83 8.39 -9.47
N MET A 140 -10.99 7.80 -8.60
CA MET A 140 -9.54 7.98 -8.60
C MET A 140 -8.86 6.71 -9.10
N PHE A 141 -7.80 6.87 -9.89
CA PHE A 141 -6.88 5.79 -10.22
C PHE A 141 -5.50 6.05 -9.60
N PHE A 142 -4.73 4.99 -9.42
CA PHE A 142 -3.36 5.06 -8.92
C PHE A 142 -2.39 4.90 -10.06
N GLN A 143 -1.22 5.51 -9.95
CA GLN A 143 -0.25 5.60 -11.03
C GLN A 143 1.16 5.37 -10.49
N ALA A 144 1.95 4.58 -11.22
CA ALA A 144 3.37 4.40 -10.98
C ALA A 144 4.18 5.12 -12.07
N LYS A 145 5.09 6.01 -11.65
CA LYS A 145 6.04 6.67 -12.56
C LYS A 145 7.26 5.76 -12.68
N LEU A 146 7.53 5.24 -13.87
CA LEU A 146 8.52 4.21 -14.14
C LEU A 146 9.61 4.78 -15.05
N HIS A 147 10.87 4.65 -14.67
CA HIS A 147 12.00 5.04 -15.49
C HIS A 147 12.76 3.80 -15.97
N ILE A 148 12.99 3.71 -17.28
CA ILE A 148 13.71 2.58 -17.90
C ILE A 148 15.21 2.82 -17.76
N THR A 149 15.86 2.11 -16.85
CA THR A 149 17.31 2.20 -16.64
C THR A 149 18.12 1.26 -17.55
N SER A 150 17.49 0.18 -17.99
CA SER A 150 18.01 -0.80 -18.95
C SER A 150 16.83 -1.63 -19.49
N PRO A 151 16.98 -2.44 -20.55
CA PRO A 151 15.92 -3.35 -20.99
C PRO A 151 15.34 -4.16 -19.81
N PRO A 152 14.02 -4.13 -19.57
CA PRO A 152 13.40 -4.85 -18.46
C PRO A 152 13.57 -6.37 -18.61
N GLU A 153 13.99 -7.05 -17.54
CA GLU A 153 14.21 -8.51 -17.58
C GLU A 153 12.89 -9.33 -17.63
N LYS A 154 11.78 -8.73 -17.16
CA LYS A 154 10.45 -9.36 -17.12
C LYS A 154 9.36 -8.28 -17.03
N ASN A 155 8.10 -8.69 -17.23
CA ASN A 155 6.92 -7.85 -17.06
C ASN A 155 6.65 -7.56 -15.57
N ILE A 156 6.04 -6.41 -15.29
CA ILE A 156 5.30 -6.23 -14.03
C ILE A 156 3.99 -7.00 -14.19
N LYS A 157 3.60 -7.77 -13.17
CA LYS A 157 2.40 -8.61 -13.25
C LYS A 157 1.35 -8.32 -12.18
N ARG A 158 1.78 -7.78 -11.04
CA ARG A 158 0.97 -7.69 -9.83
C ARG A 158 1.08 -6.31 -9.21
N CYS A 159 -0.04 -5.84 -8.68
CA CYS A 159 -0.17 -4.58 -7.98
C CYS A 159 -0.71 -4.84 -6.59
N ARG A 160 -0.14 -4.16 -5.59
CA ARG A 160 -0.57 -4.22 -4.20
C ARG A 160 -1.43 -3.00 -3.91
N PHE A 161 -2.58 -3.24 -3.30
CA PHE A 161 -3.42 -2.22 -2.68
C PHE A 161 -3.49 -2.46 -1.18
N GLU A 162 -3.21 -1.41 -0.43
CA GLU A 162 -3.38 -1.34 1.01
C GLU A 162 -4.63 -0.51 1.29
N TYR A 163 -5.53 -0.99 2.14
CA TYR A 163 -6.76 -0.27 2.45
C TYR A 163 -7.27 -0.58 3.84
N ARG A 164 -8.10 0.33 4.35
CA ARG A 164 -8.86 0.18 5.58
C ARG A 164 -10.32 -0.12 5.27
N GLN A 165 -10.92 -0.98 6.09
CA GLN A 165 -12.36 -1.18 6.09
C GLN A 165 -12.87 -1.13 7.54
N GLY A 166 -13.33 0.03 7.98
CA GLY A 166 -13.53 0.30 9.40
C GLY A 166 -12.19 0.45 10.12
N ASN A 167 -11.98 -0.30 11.20
CA ASN A 167 -10.75 -0.25 12.01
C ASN A 167 -9.72 -1.31 11.62
N GLU A 168 -9.98 -2.07 10.56
CA GLU A 168 -9.14 -3.18 10.10
C GLU A 168 -8.34 -2.74 8.87
N GLU A 169 -7.05 -3.09 8.86
CA GLU A 169 -6.15 -2.86 7.73
C GLU A 169 -5.97 -4.14 6.90
N PHE A 170 -6.02 -3.98 5.59
CA PHE A 170 -5.94 -5.05 4.63
C PHE A 170 -4.92 -4.76 3.53
N THR A 171 -4.30 -5.82 3.04
CA THR A 171 -3.55 -5.82 1.78
C THR A 171 -4.23 -6.76 0.79
N GLN A 172 -4.41 -6.34 -0.45
CA GLN A 172 -4.89 -7.18 -1.54
C GLN A 172 -4.00 -7.02 -2.77
N ILE A 173 -3.66 -8.13 -3.42
CA ILE A 173 -2.88 -8.15 -4.65
C ILE A 173 -3.84 -8.35 -5.82
N LEU A 174 -3.73 -7.50 -6.84
CA LEU A 174 -4.46 -7.58 -8.10
C LEU A 174 -3.48 -7.81 -9.24
N ASP A 175 -3.95 -8.43 -10.33
CA ASP A 175 -3.19 -8.49 -11.57
C ASP A 175 -3.19 -7.12 -12.27
N CYS A 176 -2.06 -6.75 -12.88
CA CYS A 176 -1.88 -5.45 -13.55
C CYS A 176 -0.73 -5.51 -14.56
N GLU A 177 -0.84 -6.38 -15.56
CA GLU A 177 0.30 -6.71 -16.39
C GLU A 177 0.78 -5.52 -17.25
N LEU A 178 2.07 -5.18 -17.13
CA LEU A 178 2.76 -4.18 -17.93
C LEU A 178 3.96 -4.81 -18.64
N GLU A 179 4.01 -4.62 -19.97
CA GLU A 179 5.12 -5.01 -20.83
C GLU A 179 5.74 -3.79 -21.52
N LEU A 180 7.01 -3.51 -21.23
CA LEU A 180 7.81 -2.50 -21.93
C LEU A 180 8.98 -3.20 -22.62
N LYS A 181 8.90 -3.37 -23.94
CA LYS A 181 10.01 -3.95 -24.72
C LYS A 181 10.91 -2.83 -25.22
N VAL A 182 12.19 -2.93 -24.87
CA VAL A 182 13.22 -2.02 -25.34
C VAL A 182 13.92 -2.68 -26.53
N GLU A 183 13.92 -2.01 -27.68
CA GLU A 183 14.69 -2.46 -28.84
C GLU A 183 16.18 -2.48 -28.49
N GLN A 184 16.85 -3.58 -28.84
CA GLN A 184 18.27 -3.79 -28.62
C GLN A 184 19.09 -3.32 -29.82
#